data_AF-A0A251WZI3-F1
#
_entry.id   AF-A0A251WZI3-F1
#
_cell.length_a   1.000
_cell.length_b   1.000
_cell.length_c   1.000
_cell.angle_alpha   90.00
_cell.angle_beta   90.00
_cell.angle_gamma   90.00
#
_symmetry.space_group_name_H-M   'P 1'
#
loop_
_entity.id
_entity.type
_entity.pdbx_description
1 polymer ?
#
loop_
_entity_poly.entity_id
_entity_poly.type
_entity_poly.pdbx_seq_one_letter_code
_entity_poly.pdbx_strand_id
1 'polypeptide(L)' 'MPNISFGQIRYNDATGNFEARVDVHRGDHVFRYPCQMSAPREMDAEQVRFGLACQALRMSDTPNHH' A
#
# COMPACT_ATOMS: atom_id res chain seq x y z
N MET A 1 -15.22 -1.22 7.87
CA MET A 1 -13.79 -1.22 7.49
C MET A 1 -13.70 -1.13 5.98
N PRO A 2 -12.88 -0.24 5.40
CA PRO A 2 -12.64 -0.25 3.95
C PRO A 2 -12.10 -1.63 3.57
N ASN A 3 -12.63 -2.21 2.49
CA ASN A 3 -12.11 -3.48 1.98
C ASN A 3 -10.81 -3.16 1.24
N ILE A 4 -9.69 -3.73 1.66
CA ILE A 4 -8.37 -3.47 1.09
C ILE A 4 -7.92 -4.73 0.37
N SER A 5 -7.61 -4.60 -0.91
CA SER A 5 -7.02 -5.65 -1.72
C SER A 5 -5.58 -5.28 -2.06
N PHE A 6 -4.67 -6.23 -1.93
CA PHE A 6 -3.28 -6.04 -2.33
C PHE A 6 -3.08 -6.65 -3.71
N GLY A 7 -2.53 -5.86 -4.63
CA GLY A 7 -2.00 -6.35 -5.88
C GLY A 7 -0.68 -7.09 -5.68
N GLN A 8 0.05 -7.29 -6.78
CA GLN A 8 1.35 -7.94 -6.73
C GLN A 8 2.35 -7.07 -5.95
N ILE A 9 2.89 -7.62 -4.86
CA ILE A 9 3.99 -7.03 -4.10
C ILE A 9 5.28 -7.44 -4.80
N ARG A 10 6.11 -6.46 -5.15
CA ARG A 10 7.41 -6.66 -5.78
C ARG A 10 8.47 -6.03 -4.89
N TYR A 11 9.59 -6.72 -4.73
CA TYR A 11 10.76 -6.13 -4.08
C TYR A 11 11.70 -5.60 -5.16
N ASN A 12 12.17 -4.37 -4.98
CA ASN A 12 13.11 -3.72 -5.86
C ASN A 12 14.48 -3.67 -5.19
N ASP A 13 15.36 -4.60 -5.56
CA ASP A 13 16.74 -4.67 -5.04
C ASP A 13 17.58 -3.44 -5.40
N ALA A 14 17.24 -2.70 -6.47
CA ALA A 14 17.99 -1.51 -6.87
C ALA A 14 17.75 -0.32 -5.93
N THR A 15 16.54 -0.24 -5.36
CA THR A 15 16.14 0.86 -4.45
C THR A 15 16.02 0.43 -2.99
N GLY A 16 15.99 -0.88 -2.71
CA GLY A 16 15.78 -1.42 -1.37
C GLY A 16 14.34 -1.25 -0.87
N ASN A 17 13.37 -1.24 -1.79
CA ASN A 17 11.98 -0.91 -1.49
C ASN A 17 11.02 -2.02 -1.92
N PHE A 18 9.99 -2.26 -1.13
CA PHE A 18 8.82 -3.02 -1.55
C PHE A 18 7.82 -2.10 -2.23
N GLU A 19 7.44 -2.45 -3.44
CA GLU A 19 6.45 -1.74 -4.25
C GLU A 19 5.21 -2.62 -4.37
N ALA A 20 4.05 -2.06 -4.07
CA ALA A 20 2.80 -2.76 -4.24
C ALA A 20 1.69 -1.81 -4.65
N ARG A 21 0.74 -2.34 -5.40
CA ARG A 21 -0.52 -1.66 -5.66
C ARG A 21 -1.51 -2.03 -4.57
N VAL A 22 -2.10 -1.06 -3.92
CA VAL A 22 -3.16 -1.27 -2.93
C VAL A 22 -4.46 -0.70 -3.46
N ASP A 23 -5.48 -1.55 -3.54
CA ASP A 23 -6.81 -1.19 -4.01
C ASP A 23 -7.72 -1.03 -2.78
N VAL A 24 -8.17 0.21 -2.55
CA VAL A 24 -9.05 0.58 -1.44
C VAL A 24 -10.47 0.70 -1.98
N HIS A 25 -11.36 -0.17 -1.51
CA HIS A 25 -12.77 -0.14 -1.87
C HIS A 25 -13.52 0.78 -0.89
N ARG A 26 -14.05 1.91 -1.39
CA ARG A 26 -14.96 2.81 -0.65
C ARG A 26 -16.30 2.88 -1.39
N GLY A 27 -17.30 2.18 -0.85
CA GLY A 27 -18.62 2.09 -1.50
C GLY A 27 -18.52 1.44 -2.87
N ASP A 28 -19.01 2.12 -3.90
CA ASP A 28 -18.97 1.66 -5.31
C ASP A 28 -17.64 1.99 -6.01
N HIS A 29 -16.78 2.80 -5.36
CA HIS A 29 -15.51 3.23 -5.96
C HIS A 29 -14.33 2.39 -5.46
N VAL A 30 -13.44 2.08 -6.40
CA VAL A 30 -12.14 1.45 -6.13
C VAL A 30 -11.04 2.45 -6.42
N PHE A 31 -10.34 2.86 -5.37
CA PHE A 31 -9.20 3.76 -5.48
C PHE A 31 -7.91 2.94 -5.42
N ARG A 32 -7.05 3.09 -6.44
CA ARG A 32 -5.79 2.35 -6.51
C ARG A 32 -4.63 3.26 -6.18
N TYR A 33 -3.90 2.92 -5.13
CA TYR A 33 -2.74 3.67 -4.67
C TYR A 33 -1.47 2.88 -4.91
N PRO A 34 -0.49 3.43 -5.66
CA PRO A 34 0.85 2.88 -5.67
C PRO A 34 1.51 3.18 -4.32
N CYS A 35 1.84 2.14 -3.58
CA CYS A 35 2.49 2.24 -2.28
C CYS A 35 3.90 1.67 -2.37
N GLN A 36 4.82 2.32 -1.68
CA GLN A 36 6.20 1.88 -1.58
C GLN A 36 6.67 1.97 -0.13
N MET A 37 7.32 0.91 0.33
CA MET A 37 7.84 0.80 1.68
C MET A 37 9.31 0.43 1.62
N SER A 38 10.18 1.32 2.10
CA SER A 38 11.59 1.02 2.30
C SER A 38 11.73 0.07 3.48
N ALA A 39 12.22 -1.14 3.20
CA ALA A 39 12.35 -2.21 4.17
C ALA A 39 13.36 -3.25 3.67
N PRO A 40 14.07 -3.96 4.57
CA PRO A 40 14.96 -5.05 4.17
C PRO A 40 14.19 -6.16 3.46
N ARG A 41 14.81 -6.82 2.47
CA ARG A 41 14.21 -7.95 1.75
C ARG A 41 13.73 -9.08 2.67
N GLU A 42 14.40 -9.26 3.80
CA GLU A 42 14.12 -10.28 4.82
C GLU A 42 12.98 -9.88 5.77
N MET A 43 12.43 -8.67 5.63
CA MET A 43 11.26 -8.22 6.40
C MET A 43 10.09 -9.17 6.17
N ASP A 44 9.37 -9.48 7.24
CA ASP A 44 8.19 -10.33 7.18
C ASP A 44 7.12 -9.76 6.24
N ALA A 45 6.57 -10.63 5.38
CA ALA A 45 5.61 -10.22 4.36
C ALA A 45 4.33 -9.62 4.96
N GLU A 46 3.93 -10.03 6.16
CA GLU A 46 2.78 -9.50 6.86
C GLU A 46 3.05 -8.06 7.36
N GLN A 47 4.27 -7.81 7.86
CA GLN A 47 4.71 -6.45 8.24
C GLN A 47 4.78 -5.52 7.02
N VAL A 48 5.29 -6.00 5.89
CA VAL A 48 5.32 -5.24 4.63
C VAL A 48 3.89 -4.91 4.17
N ARG A 49 2.98 -5.90 4.18
CA ARG A 49 1.56 -5.69 3.86
C ARG A 49 0.91 -4.66 4.78
N PHE A 50 1.17 -4.74 6.08
CA PHE A 50 0.65 -3.79 7.05
C PHE A 50 1.13 -2.36 6.77
N GLY A 51 2.42 -2.17 6.50
CA GLY A 51 2.97 -0.86 6.15
C GLY A 51 2.37 -0.27 4.88
N LEU A 52 2.24 -1.08 3.82
CA LEU A 52 1.60 -0.69 2.56
C LEU A 52 0.11 -0.34 2.76
N ALA A 53 -0.61 -1.12 3.57
CA ALA A 53 -2.00 -0.86 3.91
C ALA A 53 -2.15 0.46 4.66
N CYS A 54 -1.31 0.71 5.66
CA CYS A 54 -1.30 1.97 6.41
C CYS A 54 -1.00 3.16 5.51
N GLN A 55 -0.09 3.02 4.53
CA GLN A 55 0.21 4.08 3.57
C GLN A 55 -0.99 4.36 2.65
N ALA A 56 -1.59 3.31 2.08
CA ALA A 56 -2.78 3.43 1.23
C ALA A 56 -3.97 4.05 1.99
N LEU A 57 -4.16 3.65 3.25
CA LEU A 57 -5.17 4.22 4.12
C LEU A 57 -4.91 5.70 4.40
N ARG A 58 -3.67 6.10 4.73
CA ARG A 58 -3.36 7.54 4.88
C ARG A 58 -3.65 8.32 3.62
N MET A 59 -3.23 7.81 2.45
CA MET A 59 -3.48 8.46 1.15
C MET A 59 -4.97 8.55 0.82
N SER A 60 -5.74 7.52 1.17
CA SER A 60 -7.20 7.50 1.00
C SER A 60 -7.94 8.38 2.01
N ASP A 61 -7.40 8.53 3.21
CA ASP A 61 -8.04 9.27 4.29
C ASP A 61 -7.70 10.75 4.30
N THR A 62 -6.57 11.17 3.71
CA THR A 62 -6.27 12.59 3.48
C THR A 62 -7.42 13.25 2.69
N PRO A 63 -8.26 14.09 3.32
CA PRO A 63 -9.22 14.90 2.62
C PRO A 63 -8.41 15.98 1.93
N ASN A 64 -8.42 16.01 0.61
CA ASN A 64 -7.83 17.10 -0.16
C ASN A 64 -8.69 18.35 0.10
N HIS A 65 -8.45 19.06 1.20
CA HIS A 65 -8.97 20.41 1.40
C HIS A 65 -7.98 21.35 0.73
N HIS A 66 -8.36 21.79 -0.46
CA HIS A 66 -7.71 22.84 -1.24
C HIS A 66 -7.93 24.21 -0.59
#